data_AF-A0A924DP87-F1
#
_entry.id   AF-A0A924DP87-F1
#
_cell.length_a   1.000
_cell.length_b   1.000
_cell.length_c   1.000
_cell.angle_alpha   90.00
_cell.angle_beta   90.00
_cell.angle_gamma   90.00
#
_symmetry.space_group_name_H-M   'P 1'
#
loop_
_entity.id
_entity.type
_entity.pdbx_description
1 polymer ?
#
loop_
_entity_poly.entity_id
_entity_poly.type
_entity_poly.pdbx_seq_one_letter_code
_entity_poly.pdbx_strand_id
1 'polypeptide(L)'
;MKKILMLCVFATSFFASEAQTRKSKTKKSKKSAVTRQAGIQARFDSLQAKRQHNIDSTLTYQFRYDSVRKENERMADEKFQQEQMAWKENKYRELDSSNKTQWSALSKDHEHWLNVQKERDAVNKSANLSAYQDRQVNYINQSSFEKAKKINADTLMDDKQKKDQLVKLNGERRGSIKTIVGKSKEKKLEKARKEKKTSSDFEAQWINELDGYVKS
;
A
#
# COMPACT_ATOMS: atom_id res chain seq x y z
N MET A 1 -109.71 25.28 -91.40
CA MET A 1 -109.77 26.65 -90.84
C MET A 1 -110.69 26.65 -89.63
N LYS A 2 -110.17 27.17 -88.50
CA LYS A 2 -110.89 27.56 -87.27
C LYS A 2 -111.38 26.37 -86.42
N LYS A 3 -111.19 26.28 -85.11
CA LYS A 3 -110.63 27.17 -84.08
C LYS A 3 -110.75 26.37 -82.76
N ILE A 4 -109.80 26.58 -81.83
CA ILE A 4 -110.04 26.63 -80.36
C ILE A 4 -110.34 25.28 -79.67
N LEU A 5 -109.81 24.92 -78.51
CA LEU A 5 -108.71 25.36 -77.64
C LEU A 5 -108.87 24.43 -76.42
N MET A 6 -107.76 24.11 -75.75
CA MET A 6 -107.69 23.87 -74.30
C MET A 6 -108.95 23.36 -73.58
N LEU A 7 -108.90 22.10 -73.14
CA LEU A 7 -109.37 21.83 -71.79
C LEU A 7 -108.44 20.81 -71.13
N CYS A 8 -107.58 21.36 -70.25
CA CYS A 8 -107.14 20.77 -69.00
C CYS A 8 -106.24 19.52 -69.13
N VAL A 9 -104.90 19.65 -69.15
CA VAL A 9 -104.08 20.16 -68.02
C VAL A 9 -104.63 19.65 -66.67
N PHE A 10 -104.64 18.35 -66.43
CA PHE A 10 -104.78 17.78 -65.08
C PHE A 10 -104.25 16.33 -64.96
N ALA A 11 -103.19 15.98 -65.69
CA ALA A 11 -102.57 14.64 -65.57
C ALA A 11 -101.05 14.69 -65.34
N THR A 12 -100.51 15.82 -64.84
CA THR A 12 -99.08 15.98 -64.56
C THR A 12 -98.86 16.64 -63.20
N SER A 13 -99.31 16.03 -62.11
CA SER A 13 -98.97 16.54 -60.77
C SER A 13 -99.09 15.53 -59.63
N PHE A 14 -98.65 14.27 -59.80
CA PHE A 14 -98.46 13.36 -58.66
C PHE A 14 -97.15 12.54 -58.69
N PHE A 15 -96.16 12.95 -59.47
CA PHE A 15 -94.83 12.30 -59.47
C PHE A 15 -93.65 13.28 -59.28
N ALA A 16 -93.85 14.37 -58.53
CA ALA A 16 -92.79 15.34 -58.28
C ALA A 16 -92.63 15.81 -56.81
N SER A 17 -93.40 15.29 -55.85
CA SER A 17 -93.21 15.65 -54.43
C SER A 17 -92.36 14.64 -53.63
N GLU A 18 -92.13 13.42 -54.13
CA GLU A 18 -91.40 12.39 -53.37
C GLU A 18 -89.88 12.34 -53.64
N ALA A 19 -89.40 12.98 -54.71
CA ALA A 19 -87.99 12.90 -55.10
C ALA A 19 -87.07 13.90 -54.38
N GLN A 20 -87.62 14.90 -53.68
CA GLN A 20 -86.83 16.01 -53.13
C GLN A 20 -86.57 15.93 -51.60
N THR A 21 -87.22 15.02 -50.87
CA THR A 21 -86.99 14.85 -49.42
C THR A 21 -86.04 13.70 -49.07
N ARG A 22 -85.71 12.80 -50.01
CA ARG A 22 -84.78 11.69 -49.77
C ARG A 22 -83.30 12.01 -50.04
N LYS A 23 -82.96 13.05 -50.79
CA LYS A 23 -81.54 13.40 -51.09
C LYS A 23 -80.83 14.21 -50.00
N SER A 24 -81.54 14.79 -49.03
CA SER A 24 -80.94 15.56 -47.95
C SER A 24 -80.53 14.72 -46.73
N LYS A 25 -81.17 13.56 -46.50
CA LYS A 25 -80.80 12.65 -45.39
C LYS A 25 -79.56 11.79 -45.70
N THR A 26 -79.35 11.38 -46.95
CA THR A 26 -78.23 10.49 -47.33
C THR A 26 -76.87 11.19 -47.41
N LYS A 27 -76.83 12.50 -47.73
CA LYS A 27 -75.59 13.30 -47.66
C LYS A 27 -75.20 13.65 -46.22
N LYS A 28 -76.18 13.88 -45.32
CA LYS A 28 -75.92 14.12 -43.88
C LYS A 28 -75.47 12.85 -43.16
N SER A 29 -76.02 11.67 -43.47
CA SER A 29 -75.60 10.41 -42.83
C SER A 29 -74.21 9.93 -43.29
N LYS A 30 -73.86 10.06 -44.58
CA LYS A 30 -72.50 9.74 -45.06
C LYS A 30 -71.44 10.73 -44.54
N LYS A 31 -71.75 12.04 -44.47
CA LYS A 31 -70.85 13.01 -43.78
C LYS A 31 -70.70 12.67 -42.30
N SER A 32 -71.79 12.36 -41.60
CA SER A 32 -71.75 11.95 -40.18
C SER A 32 -70.95 10.67 -39.94
N ALA A 33 -71.04 9.67 -40.82
CA ALA A 33 -70.26 8.44 -40.73
C ALA A 33 -68.76 8.67 -41.02
N VAL A 34 -68.42 9.45 -42.05
CA VAL A 34 -67.03 9.82 -42.37
C VAL A 34 -66.41 10.70 -41.27
N THR A 35 -67.15 11.65 -40.71
CA THR A 35 -66.68 12.46 -39.56
C THR A 35 -66.55 11.63 -38.28
N ARG A 36 -67.42 10.63 -38.07
CA ARG A 36 -67.30 9.68 -36.94
C ARG A 36 -66.11 8.74 -37.12
N GLN A 37 -65.84 8.25 -38.33
CA GLN A 37 -64.68 7.42 -38.67
C GLN A 37 -63.37 8.21 -38.53
N ALA A 38 -63.32 9.46 -39.02
CA ALA A 38 -62.19 10.36 -38.83
C ALA A 38 -61.96 10.71 -37.34
N GLY A 39 -63.03 10.88 -36.57
CA GLY A 39 -62.95 11.08 -35.12
C GLY A 39 -62.46 9.85 -34.35
N ILE A 40 -62.80 8.63 -34.81
CA ILE A 40 -62.28 7.37 -34.24
C ILE A 40 -60.80 7.20 -34.60
N GLN A 41 -60.41 7.48 -35.85
CA GLN A 41 -59.01 7.42 -36.27
C GLN A 41 -58.15 8.43 -35.51
N ALA A 42 -58.59 9.69 -35.37
CA ALA A 42 -57.87 10.71 -34.60
C ALA A 42 -57.75 10.34 -33.10
N ARG A 43 -58.76 9.67 -32.53
CA ARG A 43 -58.68 9.13 -31.16
C ARG A 43 -57.69 7.97 -31.07
N PHE A 44 -57.65 7.09 -32.06
CA PHE A 44 -56.69 5.99 -32.12
C PHE A 44 -55.26 6.51 -32.28
N ASP A 45 -55.04 7.46 -33.18
CA ASP A 45 -53.73 8.08 -33.43
C ASP A 45 -53.23 8.84 -32.19
N SER A 46 -54.10 9.60 -31.51
CA SER A 46 -53.73 10.28 -30.25
C SER A 46 -53.46 9.31 -29.10
N LEU A 47 -54.20 8.19 -29.00
CA LEU A 47 -53.91 7.11 -28.04
C LEU A 47 -52.58 6.42 -28.37
N GLN A 48 -52.28 6.19 -29.63
CA GLN A 48 -51.02 5.60 -30.08
C GLN A 48 -49.85 6.55 -29.82
N ALA A 49 -49.98 7.83 -30.16
CA ALA A 49 -48.98 8.86 -29.87
C ALA A 49 -48.73 9.01 -28.36
N LYS A 50 -49.79 8.97 -27.53
CA LYS A 50 -49.65 9.00 -26.06
C LYS A 50 -48.96 7.75 -25.51
N ARG A 51 -49.27 6.57 -26.06
CA ARG A 51 -48.56 5.32 -25.71
C ARG A 51 -47.09 5.39 -26.11
N GLN A 52 -46.79 5.86 -27.32
CA GLN A 52 -45.43 5.99 -27.81
C GLN A 52 -44.62 6.99 -26.95
N HIS A 53 -45.18 8.17 -26.67
CA HIS A 53 -44.55 9.16 -25.80
C HIS A 53 -44.26 8.60 -24.39
N ASN A 54 -45.18 7.82 -23.81
CA ASN A 54 -44.94 7.19 -22.51
C ASN A 54 -43.81 6.16 -22.58
N ILE A 55 -43.76 5.33 -23.61
CA ILE A 55 -42.69 4.36 -23.84
C ILE A 55 -41.34 5.09 -23.98
N ASP A 56 -41.28 6.12 -24.84
CA ASP A 56 -40.06 6.88 -25.10
C ASP A 56 -39.57 7.63 -23.84
N SER A 57 -40.50 8.16 -23.04
CA SER A 57 -40.19 8.81 -21.76
C SER A 57 -39.62 7.83 -20.74
N THR A 58 -40.17 6.62 -20.63
CA THR A 58 -39.65 5.58 -19.74
C THR A 58 -38.27 5.11 -20.19
N LEU A 59 -38.10 4.89 -21.49
CA LEU A 59 -36.82 4.48 -22.09
C LEU A 59 -35.72 5.53 -21.84
N THR A 60 -36.06 6.81 -22.01
CA THR A 60 -35.14 7.94 -21.76
C THR A 60 -34.71 8.00 -20.29
N TYR A 61 -35.63 7.77 -19.36
CA TYR A 61 -35.31 7.75 -17.93
C TYR A 61 -34.39 6.59 -17.56
N GLN A 62 -34.66 5.39 -18.09
CA GLN A 62 -33.81 4.21 -17.90
C GLN A 62 -32.40 4.42 -18.44
N PHE A 63 -32.27 4.97 -19.65
CA PHE A 63 -30.95 5.27 -20.23
C PHE A 63 -30.16 6.29 -19.41
N ARG A 64 -30.81 7.33 -18.88
CA ARG A 64 -30.15 8.30 -18.00
C ARG A 64 -29.68 7.64 -16.70
N TYR A 65 -30.52 6.82 -16.07
CA TYR A 65 -30.17 6.12 -14.85
C TYR A 65 -28.99 5.15 -15.05
N ASP A 66 -29.03 4.35 -16.13
CA ASP A 66 -27.93 3.44 -16.47
C ASP A 66 -26.64 4.19 -16.82
N SER A 67 -26.72 5.36 -17.46
CA SER A 67 -25.55 6.19 -17.72
C SER A 67 -24.90 6.70 -16.44
N VAL A 68 -25.70 7.16 -15.47
CA VAL A 68 -25.19 7.62 -14.17
C VAL A 68 -24.61 6.44 -13.39
N ARG A 69 -25.26 5.28 -13.41
CA ARG A 69 -24.76 4.06 -12.77
C ARG A 69 -23.41 3.63 -13.36
N LYS A 70 -23.30 3.55 -14.68
CA LYS A 70 -22.03 3.19 -15.37
C LYS A 70 -20.92 4.17 -15.07
N GLU A 71 -21.23 5.47 -15.00
CA GLU A 71 -20.24 6.48 -14.65
C GLU A 71 -19.79 6.36 -13.19
N ASN A 72 -20.71 6.07 -12.26
CA ASN A 72 -20.38 5.79 -10.87
C ASN A 72 -19.54 4.51 -10.71
N GLU A 73 -19.84 3.46 -11.46
CA GLU A 73 -19.05 2.22 -11.52
C GLU A 73 -17.63 2.52 -12.05
N ARG A 74 -17.51 3.29 -13.14
CA ARG A 74 -16.22 3.73 -13.68
C ARG A 74 -15.41 4.52 -12.65
N MET A 75 -16.03 5.49 -11.98
CA MET A 75 -15.36 6.29 -10.94
C MET A 75 -14.93 5.44 -9.74
N ALA A 76 -15.76 4.47 -9.33
CA ALA A 76 -15.42 3.55 -8.25
C ALA A 76 -14.24 2.65 -8.62
N ASP A 77 -14.22 2.11 -9.84
CA ASP A 77 -13.11 1.31 -10.37
C ASP A 77 -11.83 2.15 -10.45
N GLU A 78 -11.90 3.37 -10.96
CA GLU A 78 -10.75 4.28 -11.04
C GLU A 78 -10.19 4.62 -9.65
N LYS A 79 -11.07 4.89 -8.69
CA LYS A 79 -10.67 5.14 -7.30
C LYS A 79 -10.00 3.91 -6.68
N PHE A 80 -10.57 2.72 -6.89
CA PHE A 80 -9.98 1.48 -6.41
C PHE A 80 -8.59 1.23 -7.01
N GLN A 81 -8.41 1.47 -8.31
CA GLN A 81 -7.11 1.35 -8.97
C GLN A 81 -6.09 2.36 -8.42
N GLN A 82 -6.51 3.61 -8.19
CA GLN A 82 -5.64 4.63 -7.58
C GLN A 82 -5.21 4.24 -6.15
N GLU A 83 -6.13 3.77 -5.33
CA GLU A 83 -5.83 3.28 -3.97
C GLU A 83 -4.86 2.10 -4.01
N GLN A 84 -5.03 1.17 -4.95
CA GLN A 84 -4.12 0.03 -5.11
C GLN A 84 -2.71 0.49 -5.51
N MET A 85 -2.59 1.45 -6.43
CA MET A 85 -1.29 1.98 -6.85
C MET A 85 -0.59 2.73 -5.73
N ALA A 86 -1.32 3.58 -4.99
CA ALA A 86 -0.79 4.27 -3.82
C ALA A 86 -0.33 3.30 -2.72
N TRP A 87 -1.08 2.22 -2.49
CA TRP A 87 -0.69 1.18 -1.54
C TRP A 87 0.60 0.48 -1.97
N LYS A 88 0.72 0.09 -3.25
CA LYS A 88 1.95 -0.52 -3.81
C LYS A 88 3.15 0.40 -3.65
N GLU A 89 3.00 1.67 -4.01
CA GLU A 89 4.08 2.66 -3.92
C GLU A 89 4.54 2.86 -2.47
N ASN A 90 3.62 3.01 -1.53
CA ASN A 90 3.96 3.12 -0.11
C ASN A 90 4.70 1.86 0.40
N LYS A 91 4.26 0.67 -0.01
CA LYS A 91 4.93 -0.59 0.35
C LYS A 91 6.36 -0.67 -0.19
N TYR A 92 6.59 -0.23 -1.43
CA TYR A 92 7.95 -0.19 -1.97
C TYR A 92 8.86 0.80 -1.23
N ARG A 93 8.35 1.99 -0.85
CA ARG A 93 9.11 2.97 -0.06
C ARG A 93 9.47 2.44 1.34
N GLU A 94 8.53 1.75 2.00
CA GLU A 94 8.77 1.12 3.30
C GLU A 94 9.88 0.07 3.22
N LEU A 95 9.85 -0.80 2.20
CA LEU A 95 10.86 -1.83 1.97
C LEU A 95 12.25 -1.24 1.71
N ASP A 96 12.35 -0.22 0.84
CA ASP A 96 13.63 0.44 0.55
C ASP A 96 14.22 1.15 1.79
N SER A 97 13.37 1.83 2.56
CA SER A 97 13.78 2.48 3.81
C SER A 97 14.27 1.48 4.87
N SER A 98 13.54 0.37 5.04
CA SER A 98 13.93 -0.69 5.95
C SER A 98 15.27 -1.31 5.55
N ASN A 99 15.43 -1.64 4.27
CA ASN A 99 16.68 -2.16 3.73
C ASN A 99 17.83 -1.17 3.92
N LYS A 100 17.65 0.10 3.60
CA LYS A 100 18.67 1.14 3.78
C LYS A 100 19.10 1.27 5.25
N THR A 101 18.14 1.20 6.18
CA THR A 101 18.41 1.26 7.62
C THR A 101 19.22 0.04 8.07
N GLN A 102 18.82 -1.17 7.64
CA GLN A 102 19.54 -2.40 7.93
C GLN A 102 20.95 -2.39 7.36
N TRP A 103 21.14 -1.99 6.10
CA TRP A 103 22.46 -1.89 5.47
C TRP A 103 23.34 -0.84 6.15
N SER A 104 22.79 0.29 6.58
CA SER A 104 23.54 1.28 7.34
C SER A 104 24.00 0.75 8.70
N ALA A 105 23.14 0.00 9.41
CA ALA A 105 23.52 -0.64 10.67
C ALA A 105 24.64 -1.68 10.45
N LEU A 106 24.46 -2.59 9.48
CA LEU A 106 25.48 -3.60 9.13
C LEU A 106 26.81 -2.98 8.70
N SER A 107 26.77 -1.88 7.94
CA SER A 107 27.98 -1.16 7.54
C SER A 107 28.72 -0.55 8.73
N LYS A 108 27.99 0.02 9.70
CA LYS A 108 28.57 0.56 10.93
C LYS A 108 29.16 -0.54 11.80
N ASP A 109 28.47 -1.66 11.93
CA ASP A 109 28.96 -2.84 12.66
C ASP A 109 30.23 -3.40 12.02
N HIS A 110 30.27 -3.45 10.69
CA HIS A 110 31.44 -3.89 9.94
C HIS A 110 32.63 -2.93 10.10
N GLU A 111 32.39 -1.61 10.00
CA GLU A 111 33.42 -0.60 10.22
C GLU A 111 33.97 -0.65 11.65
N HIS A 112 33.08 -0.82 12.63
CA HIS A 112 33.47 -1.01 14.02
C HIS A 112 34.33 -2.27 14.20
N TRP A 113 33.92 -3.40 13.63
CA TRP A 113 34.69 -4.66 13.67
C TRP A 113 36.08 -4.50 13.04
N LEU A 114 36.18 -3.83 11.89
CA LEU A 114 37.47 -3.55 11.23
C LEU A 114 38.37 -2.65 12.08
N ASN A 115 37.81 -1.64 12.74
CA ASN A 115 38.57 -0.74 13.62
C ASN A 115 39.10 -1.49 14.84
N VAL A 116 38.26 -2.31 15.49
CA VAL A 116 38.68 -3.19 16.60
C VAL A 116 39.78 -4.15 16.15
N GLN A 117 39.66 -4.75 14.96
CA GLN A 117 40.70 -5.64 14.43
C GLN A 117 42.03 -4.90 14.20
N LYS A 118 41.99 -3.71 13.60
CA LYS A 118 43.20 -2.88 13.40
C LYS A 118 43.85 -2.52 14.73
N GLU A 119 43.08 -2.19 15.75
CA GLU A 119 43.60 -1.89 17.10
C GLU A 119 44.30 -3.11 17.71
N ARG A 120 43.67 -4.30 17.64
CA ARG A 120 44.23 -5.57 18.12
C ARG A 120 45.52 -5.92 17.39
N ASP A 121 45.50 -5.88 16.06
CA ASP A 121 46.68 -6.14 15.22
C ASP A 121 47.82 -5.18 15.56
N ALA A 122 47.51 -3.91 15.82
CA ALA A 122 48.51 -2.92 16.15
C ALA A 122 49.10 -3.12 17.56
N VAL A 123 48.38 -3.74 18.49
CA VAL A 123 48.90 -4.20 19.79
C VAL A 123 49.75 -5.48 19.63
N ASN A 124 49.30 -6.42 18.81
CA ASN A 124 49.99 -7.69 18.63
C ASN A 124 51.30 -7.50 17.84
N LYS A 125 51.32 -6.59 16.86
CA LYS A 125 52.52 -6.17 16.14
C LYS A 125 53.58 -5.54 17.04
N SER A 126 53.23 -4.76 18.07
CA SER A 126 54.24 -4.14 18.95
C SER A 126 55.00 -5.16 19.81
N ALA A 127 54.46 -6.36 19.97
CA ALA A 127 55.13 -7.47 20.64
C ALA A 127 55.83 -8.46 19.68
N ASN A 128 55.80 -8.20 18.37
CA ASN A 128 56.32 -9.09 17.32
C ASN A 128 55.79 -10.53 17.49
N LEU A 129 54.47 -10.68 17.63
CA LEU A 129 53.84 -11.99 17.69
C LEU A 129 53.87 -12.67 16.32
N SER A 130 54.04 -13.99 16.28
CA SER A 130 53.77 -14.78 15.07
C SER A 130 52.27 -14.91 14.85
N ALA A 131 51.83 -15.24 13.63
CA ALA A 131 50.40 -15.44 13.32
C ALA A 131 49.73 -16.50 14.21
N TYR A 132 50.47 -17.52 14.65
CA TYR A 132 49.96 -18.49 15.62
C TYR A 132 49.79 -17.87 17.01
N GLN A 133 50.81 -17.16 17.51
CA GLN A 133 50.77 -16.49 18.81
C GLN A 133 49.67 -15.42 18.88
N ASP A 134 49.50 -14.66 17.80
CA ASP A 134 48.47 -13.65 17.63
C ASP A 134 47.06 -14.24 17.79
N ARG A 135 46.74 -15.31 17.04
CA ARG A 135 45.46 -16.02 17.16
C ARG A 135 45.21 -16.56 18.57
N GLN A 136 46.23 -17.15 19.19
CA GLN A 136 46.11 -17.68 20.56
C GLN A 136 45.88 -16.56 21.58
N VAL A 137 46.59 -15.44 21.47
CA VAL A 137 46.41 -14.28 22.34
C VAL A 137 45.00 -13.70 22.18
N ASN A 138 44.51 -13.54 20.96
CA ASN A 138 43.16 -13.03 20.68
C ASN A 138 42.09 -13.96 21.29
N TYR A 139 42.23 -15.28 21.11
CA TYR A 139 41.33 -16.25 21.73
C TYR A 139 41.33 -16.19 23.26
N ILE A 140 42.50 -16.06 23.89
CA ILE A 140 42.61 -15.93 25.35
C ILE A 140 41.90 -14.66 25.83
N ASN A 141 42.08 -13.51 25.14
CA ASN A 141 41.41 -12.27 25.53
C ASN A 141 39.90 -12.40 25.41
N GLN A 142 39.39 -12.95 24.31
CA GLN A 142 37.97 -13.15 24.08
C GLN A 142 37.35 -14.08 25.13
N SER A 143 38.01 -15.20 25.43
CA SER A 143 37.56 -16.14 26.47
C SER A 143 37.53 -15.49 27.86
N SER A 144 38.54 -14.69 28.21
CA SER A 144 38.56 -13.94 29.45
C SER A 144 37.48 -12.85 29.49
N PHE A 145 37.23 -12.16 28.38
CA PHE A 145 36.17 -11.15 28.31
C PHE A 145 34.78 -11.75 28.57
N GLU A 146 34.46 -12.90 27.96
CA GLU A 146 33.18 -13.57 28.21
C GLU A 146 33.02 -14.01 29.67
N LYS A 147 34.11 -14.42 30.33
CA LYS A 147 34.10 -14.68 31.77
C LYS A 147 33.89 -13.39 32.58
N ALA A 148 34.54 -12.29 32.20
CA ALA A 148 34.37 -11.00 32.86
C ALA A 148 32.93 -10.48 32.76
N LYS A 149 32.29 -10.64 31.59
CA LYS A 149 30.87 -10.31 31.40
C LYS A 149 29.97 -11.08 32.36
N LYS A 150 30.21 -12.38 32.54
CA LYS A 150 29.44 -13.21 33.48
C LYS A 150 29.61 -12.74 34.93
N ILE A 151 30.83 -12.40 35.34
CA ILE A 151 31.10 -11.85 36.68
C ILE A 151 30.35 -10.53 36.89
N ASN A 152 30.39 -9.62 35.90
CA ASN A 152 29.71 -8.34 35.99
C ASN A 152 28.19 -8.47 36.02
N ALA A 153 27.64 -9.41 35.24
CA ALA A 153 26.21 -9.69 35.17
C ALA A 153 25.67 -10.46 36.39
N ASP A 154 26.53 -11.05 37.22
CA ASP A 154 26.11 -11.78 38.40
C ASP A 154 25.52 -10.81 39.44
N THR A 155 24.23 -10.93 39.73
CA THR A 155 23.53 -10.06 40.69
C THR A 155 23.69 -10.53 42.14
N LEU A 156 24.24 -11.73 42.37
CA LEU A 156 24.42 -12.30 43.70
C LEU A 156 25.77 -11.92 44.33
N MET A 157 26.70 -11.38 43.53
CA MET A 157 28.00 -10.91 43.99
C MET A 157 27.96 -9.42 44.31
N ASP A 158 28.57 -9.04 45.44
CA ASP A 158 28.82 -7.63 45.73
C ASP A 158 29.96 -7.07 44.86
N ASP A 159 30.08 -5.75 44.81
CA ASP A 159 31.07 -5.06 43.97
C ASP A 159 32.52 -5.43 44.33
N LYS A 160 32.79 -5.75 45.60
CA LYS A 160 34.11 -6.14 46.07
C LYS A 160 34.45 -7.56 45.58
N GLN A 161 33.51 -8.49 45.68
CA GLN A 161 33.64 -9.86 45.17
C GLN A 161 33.82 -9.86 43.65
N LYS A 162 33.05 -9.04 42.92
CA LYS A 162 33.23 -8.86 41.47
C LYS A 162 34.64 -8.36 41.16
N LYS A 163 35.10 -7.31 41.85
CA LYS A 163 36.45 -6.75 41.68
C LYS A 163 37.52 -7.82 41.93
N ASP A 164 37.45 -8.57 43.02
CA ASP A 164 38.43 -9.60 43.36
C ASP A 164 38.48 -10.72 42.30
N GLN A 165 37.31 -11.15 41.79
CA GLN A 165 37.24 -12.15 40.72
C GLN A 165 37.78 -11.64 39.39
N LEU A 166 37.49 -10.40 39.02
CA LEU A 166 38.01 -9.79 37.80
C LEU A 166 39.53 -9.61 37.85
N VAL A 167 40.10 -9.23 39.00
CA VAL A 167 41.55 -9.15 39.21
C VAL A 167 42.19 -10.54 39.05
N LYS A 168 41.61 -11.56 39.67
CA LYS A 168 42.08 -12.96 39.52
C LYS A 168 42.04 -13.41 38.07
N LEU A 169 40.93 -13.17 37.38
CA LEU A 169 40.75 -13.50 35.97
C LEU A 169 41.78 -12.80 35.06
N ASN A 170 42.09 -11.53 35.32
CA ASN A 170 43.14 -10.82 34.59
C ASN A 170 44.54 -11.44 34.86
N GLY A 171 44.80 -11.88 36.08
CA GLY A 171 46.00 -12.66 36.42
C GLY A 171 46.11 -13.96 35.63
N GLU A 172 45.04 -14.74 35.56
CA GLU A 172 44.95 -15.99 34.79
C GLU A 172 45.15 -15.75 33.29
N ARG A 173 44.53 -14.70 32.75
CA ARG A 173 44.70 -14.27 31.35
C ARG A 173 46.16 -13.99 31.03
N ARG A 174 46.83 -13.16 31.86
CA ARG A 174 48.24 -12.81 31.68
C ARG A 174 49.15 -14.03 31.82
N GLY A 175 48.86 -14.92 32.76
CA GLY A 175 49.55 -16.20 32.92
C GLY A 175 49.46 -17.06 31.65
N SER A 176 48.26 -17.19 31.09
CA SER A 176 48.01 -17.96 29.87
C SER A 176 48.74 -17.38 28.66
N ILE A 177 48.68 -16.05 28.47
CA ILE A 177 49.41 -15.36 27.39
C ILE A 177 50.91 -15.58 27.56
N LYS A 178 51.45 -15.41 28.79
CA LYS A 178 52.86 -15.60 29.09
C LYS A 178 53.36 -17.00 28.73
N THR A 179 52.55 -18.04 28.90
CA THR A 179 52.90 -19.41 28.50
C THR A 179 53.06 -19.54 26.98
N ILE A 180 52.26 -18.83 26.19
CA ILE A 180 52.27 -18.90 24.72
C ILE A 180 53.36 -18.02 24.10
N VAL A 181 53.56 -16.82 24.61
CA VAL A 181 54.43 -15.80 23.97
C VAL A 181 55.73 -15.53 24.73
N GLY A 182 55.84 -16.02 25.96
CA GLY A 182 56.95 -15.75 26.88
C GLY A 182 56.82 -14.41 27.61
N LYS A 183 57.57 -14.28 28.72
CA LYS A 183 57.52 -13.11 29.63
C LYS A 183 57.83 -11.78 28.95
N SER A 184 58.77 -11.76 28.01
CA SER A 184 59.19 -10.52 27.32
C SER A 184 58.07 -9.97 26.43
N LYS A 185 57.45 -10.84 25.61
CA LYS A 185 56.37 -10.44 24.71
C LYS A 185 55.08 -10.13 25.46
N GLU A 186 54.76 -10.87 26.52
CA GLU A 186 53.61 -10.56 27.38
C GLU A 186 53.71 -9.15 27.96
N LYS A 187 54.87 -8.77 28.52
CA LYS A 187 55.09 -7.40 29.01
C LYS A 187 54.92 -6.34 27.93
N LYS A 188 55.38 -6.60 26.70
CA LYS A 188 55.21 -5.68 25.57
C LYS A 188 53.74 -5.52 25.17
N LEU A 189 52.97 -6.60 25.17
CA LEU A 189 51.53 -6.57 24.89
C LEU A 189 50.79 -5.73 25.94
N GLU A 190 51.02 -5.98 27.23
CA GLU A 190 50.35 -5.25 28.31
C GLU A 190 50.74 -3.77 28.33
N LYS A 191 52.01 -3.45 28.02
CA LYS A 191 52.45 -2.06 27.87
C LYS A 191 51.72 -1.38 26.70
N ALA A 192 51.71 -2.00 25.53
CA ALA A 192 51.07 -1.45 24.34
C ALA A 192 49.56 -1.25 24.51
N ARG A 193 48.87 -2.15 25.22
CA ARG A 193 47.45 -1.99 25.57
C ARG A 193 47.20 -0.76 26.43
N LYS A 194 47.99 -0.60 27.51
CA LYS A 194 47.87 0.55 28.42
C LYS A 194 48.13 1.88 27.71
N GLU A 195 49.10 1.91 26.80
CA GLU A 195 49.44 3.10 26.02
C GLU A 195 48.36 3.45 24.98
N LYS A 196 47.75 2.44 24.35
CA LYS A 196 46.78 2.68 23.28
C LYS A 196 45.36 2.98 23.72
N LYS A 197 45.01 2.78 25.00
CA LYS A 197 43.65 2.98 25.57
C LYS A 197 42.58 2.80 24.49
N THR A 198 42.42 1.57 24.03
CA THR A 198 41.52 1.20 22.94
C THR A 198 40.08 1.54 23.35
N SER A 199 39.59 2.69 22.89
CA SER A 199 38.25 3.18 23.22
C SER A 199 37.17 2.41 22.47
N SER A 200 37.52 1.78 21.36
CA SER A 200 36.58 1.02 20.52
C SER A 200 36.58 -0.49 20.80
N ASP A 201 37.66 -1.07 21.34
CA ASP A 201 37.69 -2.48 21.72
C ASP A 201 37.09 -2.73 23.12
N PHE A 202 35.79 -3.02 23.16
CA PHE A 202 35.07 -3.40 24.38
C PHE A 202 35.72 -4.59 25.12
N GLU A 203 36.37 -5.52 24.40
CA GLU A 203 37.08 -6.65 25.02
C GLU A 203 38.34 -6.21 25.79
N ALA A 204 38.88 -5.04 25.48
CA ALA A 204 40.02 -4.46 26.18
C ALA A 204 39.59 -3.45 27.27
N GLN A 205 38.36 -2.91 27.22
CA GLN A 205 37.86 -1.94 28.18
C GLN A 205 37.79 -2.48 29.61
N TRP A 206 37.31 -3.70 29.84
CA TRP A 206 37.24 -4.28 31.19
C TRP A 206 38.63 -4.40 31.85
N ILE A 207 39.69 -4.59 31.05
CA ILE A 207 41.07 -4.61 31.54
C ILE A 207 41.53 -3.20 31.95
N ASN A 208 41.15 -2.18 31.18
CA ASN A 208 41.45 -0.79 31.49
C ASN A 208 40.73 -0.31 32.75
N GLU A 209 39.47 -0.73 32.94
CA GLU A 209 38.69 -0.48 34.16
C GLU A 209 39.36 -1.09 35.38
N LEU A 210 39.82 -2.36 35.27
CA LEU A 210 40.57 -3.03 36.33
C LEU A 210 41.87 -2.32 36.72
N ASP A 211 42.62 -1.80 35.75
CA ASP A 211 43.83 -1.01 36.03
C ASP A 211 43.52 0.28 36.82
N GLY A 212 42.33 0.85 36.65
CA GLY A 212 41.84 1.96 37.48
C GLY A 212 41.59 1.54 38.92
N TYR A 213 41.03 0.34 39.14
CA TYR A 213 40.75 -0.21 40.46
C TYR A 213 41.99 -0.66 41.25
N VAL A 214 43.11 -0.96 40.59
CA VAL A 214 44.38 -1.35 41.26
C VAL A 214 45.15 -0.12 41.76
N LYS A 215 44.85 1.07 41.24
CA LYS A 215 45.48 2.35 41.64
C LYS A 215 44.71 3.12 42.72
N SER A 216 43.50 2.70 43.05
CA SER A 216 42.64 3.23 44.12
C SER A 216 42.83 2.44 45.41
#